data_AF-A0A929GDP6-F1
#
_entry.id   AF-A0A929GDP6-F1
#
_cell.length_a   1.000
_cell.length_b   1.000
_cell.length_c   1.000
_cell.angle_alpha   90.00
_cell.angle_beta   90.00
_cell.angle_gamma   90.00
#
_symmetry.space_group_name_H-M   'P 1'
#
loop_
_entity.id
_entity.type
_entity.pdbx_description
1 polymer ?
#
loop_
_entity_poly.entity_id
_entity_poly.type
_entity_poly.pdbx_seq_one_letter_code
_entity_poly.pdbx_strand_id
1 'polypeptide(L)'
;MEKSNIRVFILITALGILLSACSQVGQGLSPTDTAEPEPALVPATDTPIPPSPTNLKTLTPSATVEPTSTPTKVPQISVDENTHCRSGPGVVYPSKGVLLGGEVAEVIGRSTVTDYW
;
A
#
# COMPACT_ATOMS: atom_id res chain seq x y z
N MET A 1 50.08 -29.04 1.66
CA MET A 1 48.88 -28.89 0.80
C MET A 1 49.05 -27.62 0.00
N GLU A 2 49.25 -27.79 -1.30
CA GLU A 2 49.66 -26.74 -2.23
C GLU A 2 48.51 -25.74 -2.44
N LYS A 3 48.83 -24.44 -2.37
CA LYS A 3 47.90 -23.29 -2.36
C LYS A 3 46.91 -23.27 -3.55
N SER A 4 47.21 -24.03 -4.60
CA SER A 4 46.36 -24.27 -5.77
C SER A 4 45.09 -25.08 -5.43
N ASN A 5 45.21 -26.11 -4.59
CA ASN A 5 44.12 -27.05 -4.31
C ASN A 5 43.02 -26.41 -3.45
N ILE A 6 43.40 -25.47 -2.57
CA ILE A 6 42.45 -24.68 -1.77
C ILE A 6 41.60 -23.74 -2.65
N ARG A 7 42.20 -23.12 -3.67
CA ARG A 7 41.46 -22.23 -4.58
C ARG A 7 40.45 -22.99 -5.43
N VAL A 8 40.83 -24.17 -5.90
CA VAL A 8 39.92 -25.06 -6.65
C VAL A 8 38.77 -25.53 -5.76
N PHE A 9 39.04 -25.90 -4.51
CA PHE A 9 38.00 -26.35 -3.58
C PHE A 9 36.99 -25.25 -3.25
N ILE A 10 37.46 -24.00 -3.04
CA ILE A 10 36.59 -22.85 -2.78
C ILE A 10 35.66 -22.59 -3.99
N LEU A 11 36.19 -22.63 -5.21
CA LEU A 11 35.39 -22.42 -6.43
C LEU A 11 34.31 -23.49 -6.62
N ILE A 12 34.61 -24.75 -6.32
CA ILE A 12 33.63 -25.85 -6.44
C ILE A 12 32.52 -25.70 -5.39
N THR A 13 32.87 -25.35 -4.15
CA THR A 13 31.86 -25.16 -3.09
C THR A 13 30.93 -23.96 -3.33
N ALA A 14 31.43 -22.87 -3.92
CA ALA A 14 30.63 -21.68 -4.22
C ALA A 14 29.59 -21.93 -5.32
N LEU A 15 29.89 -22.82 -6.28
CA LEU A 15 28.97 -23.13 -7.39
C LEU A 15 27.78 -24.00 -6.96
N GLY A 16 27.92 -24.81 -5.91
CA GLY A 16 26.88 -25.73 -5.44
C GLY A 16 25.73 -25.07 -4.65
N ILE A 17 25.94 -23.90 -4.05
CA ILE A 17 24.97 -23.26 -3.15
C ILE A 17 23.87 -22.48 -3.92
N LEU A 18 24.09 -22.21 -5.21
CA LEU A 18 23.20 -21.37 -6.04
C LEU A 18 21.95 -22.07 -6.59
N LEU A 19 21.75 -23.39 -6.39
CA LEU A 19 20.69 -24.15 -7.07
C LEU A 19 19.43 -24.47 -6.25
N SER A 20 19.28 -24.01 -5.00
CA SER A 20 18.19 -24.50 -4.13
C SER A 20 17.24 -23.43 -3.61
N ALA A 21 16.47 -22.78 -4.51
CA ALA A 21 15.29 -22.01 -4.09
C ALA A 21 14.23 -21.89 -5.20
N CYS A 22 13.23 -22.78 -5.21
CA CYS A 22 11.87 -22.42 -5.60
C CYS A 22 10.86 -23.52 -5.23
N SER A 23 9.60 -23.11 -5.13
CA SER A 23 8.34 -23.88 -5.00
C SER A 23 7.78 -24.00 -3.58
N GLN A 24 6.52 -23.63 -3.30
CA GLN A 24 5.50 -22.96 -4.09
C GLN A 24 4.37 -22.56 -3.09
N VAL A 25 3.91 -21.30 -3.14
CA VAL A 25 2.63 -20.90 -2.54
C VAL A 25 1.51 -21.28 -3.50
N GLY A 26 0.52 -22.05 -3.02
CA GLY A 26 -0.64 -22.52 -3.78
C GLY A 26 -1.95 -22.20 -3.05
N GLN A 27 -2.89 -21.62 -3.79
CA GLN A 27 -4.11 -20.92 -3.35
C GLN A 27 -5.27 -21.86 -2.97
N GLY A 28 -6.22 -21.37 -2.18
CA GLY A 28 -7.53 -22.00 -1.95
C GLY A 28 -8.59 -20.93 -1.68
N LEU A 29 -9.32 -20.47 -2.69
CA LEU A 29 -10.70 -20.82 -3.05
C LEU A 29 -11.79 -20.09 -2.19
N SER A 30 -12.55 -19.27 -2.91
CA SER A 30 -13.75 -18.53 -2.47
C SER A 30 -14.98 -19.44 -2.41
N PRO A 31 -15.84 -19.35 -1.38
CA PRO A 31 -17.22 -19.88 -1.42
C PRO A 31 -18.20 -18.75 -1.77
N THR A 32 -18.95 -18.89 -2.88
CA THR A 32 -20.31 -19.47 -2.94
C THR A 32 -21.38 -18.45 -2.57
N ASP A 33 -21.99 -17.94 -3.64
CA ASP A 33 -23.20 -17.15 -3.68
C ASP A 33 -24.42 -18.02 -3.31
N THR A 34 -25.32 -17.52 -2.47
CA THR A 34 -26.65 -18.13 -2.23
C THR A 34 -27.62 -17.00 -1.94
N ALA A 35 -28.34 -16.59 -2.98
CA ALA A 35 -29.37 -15.58 -2.90
C ALA A 35 -30.71 -16.15 -2.43
N GLU A 36 -31.28 -15.40 -1.50
CA GLU A 36 -32.60 -15.41 -0.87
C GLU A 36 -33.80 -15.57 -1.82
N PRO A 37 -34.87 -16.29 -1.42
CA PRO A 37 -36.20 -16.08 -1.98
C PRO A 37 -36.99 -14.99 -1.23
N GLU A 38 -37.28 -13.89 -1.95
CA GLU A 38 -38.19 -12.78 -1.60
C GLU A 38 -39.69 -13.18 -1.72
N PRO A 39 -40.69 -12.35 -1.31
CA PRO A 39 -41.71 -12.68 -0.33
C PRO A 39 -43.12 -12.88 -0.93
N ALA A 40 -44.01 -13.50 -0.16
CA ALA A 40 -45.43 -13.65 -0.51
C ALA A 40 -46.21 -12.32 -0.34
N LEU A 41 -46.87 -11.87 -1.41
CA LEU A 41 -47.77 -10.72 -1.45
C LEU A 41 -49.12 -11.05 -0.79
N VAL A 42 -49.59 -10.21 0.14
CA VAL A 42 -50.97 -10.20 0.65
C VAL A 42 -51.80 -9.11 -0.04
N PRO A 43 -53.07 -9.35 -0.43
CA PRO A 43 -53.90 -8.33 -1.04
C PRO A 43 -54.53 -7.43 0.03
N ALA A 44 -54.34 -6.11 -0.08
CA ALA A 44 -55.00 -5.12 0.75
C ALA A 44 -56.41 -4.82 0.20
N THR A 45 -57.40 -4.76 1.10
CA THR A 45 -58.79 -4.36 0.82
C THR A 45 -58.87 -2.83 0.76
N ASP A 46 -59.45 -2.30 -0.31
CA ASP A 46 -59.57 -0.86 -0.55
C ASP A 46 -60.82 -0.28 0.15
N THR A 47 -60.62 0.52 1.20
CA THR A 47 -61.68 1.27 1.88
C THR A 47 -61.42 2.76 1.65
N PRO A 48 -62.39 3.55 1.15
CA PRO A 48 -62.15 4.97 0.87
C PRO A 48 -62.02 5.77 2.18
N ILE A 49 -60.85 6.35 2.40
CA ILE A 49 -60.53 7.22 3.55
C ILE A 49 -60.82 8.68 3.15
N PRO A 50 -61.51 9.49 3.99
CA PRO A 50 -61.75 10.91 3.70
C PRO A 50 -60.44 11.73 3.72
N PRO A 51 -60.34 12.83 2.94
CA PRO A 51 -59.11 13.62 2.88
C PRO A 51 -58.88 14.36 4.21
N SER A 52 -57.83 13.96 4.93
CA SER A 52 -57.32 14.69 6.10
C SER A 52 -56.55 15.93 5.63
N PRO A 53 -56.68 17.10 6.28
CA PRO A 53 -55.89 18.28 5.91
C PRO A 53 -54.40 18.04 6.20
N THR A 54 -53.63 17.87 5.14
CA THR A 54 -52.17 17.71 5.19
C THR A 54 -51.53 19.07 5.51
N ASN A 55 -51.13 19.26 6.77
CA ASN A 55 -50.26 20.38 7.13
C ASN A 55 -48.87 20.10 6.53
N LEU A 56 -48.57 20.72 5.39
CA LEU A 56 -47.28 20.60 4.74
C LEU A 56 -46.26 21.47 5.50
N LYS A 57 -45.41 20.84 6.32
CA LYS A 57 -44.21 21.52 6.83
C LYS A 57 -43.22 21.65 5.67
N THR A 58 -43.00 22.88 5.22
CA THR A 58 -41.90 23.20 4.29
C THR A 58 -40.58 23.01 5.04
N LEU A 59 -39.78 22.03 4.63
CA LEU A 59 -38.43 21.84 5.16
C LEU A 59 -37.51 22.90 4.54
N THR A 60 -36.94 23.76 5.38
CA THR A 60 -35.90 24.70 4.95
C THR A 60 -34.59 23.94 4.77
N PRO A 61 -33.90 24.05 3.63
CA PRO A 61 -32.61 23.41 3.46
C PRO A 61 -31.61 23.97 4.48
N SER A 62 -30.96 23.08 5.22
CA SER A 62 -29.89 23.45 6.15
C SER A 62 -28.57 23.49 5.40
N ALA A 63 -27.71 24.46 5.73
CA ALA A 63 -26.40 24.58 5.10
C ALA A 63 -25.55 23.33 5.41
N THR A 64 -25.04 22.69 4.36
CA THR A 64 -24.08 21.59 4.49
C THR A 64 -22.69 22.18 4.67
N VAL A 65 -22.01 21.83 5.76
CA VAL A 65 -20.63 22.26 5.99
C VAL A 65 -19.72 21.50 5.03
N GLU A 66 -18.96 22.23 4.22
CA GLU A 66 -17.98 21.65 3.29
C GLU A 66 -16.74 21.18 4.07
N PRO A 67 -16.14 20.02 3.74
CA PRO A 67 -14.93 19.57 4.39
C PRO A 67 -13.76 20.53 4.13
N THR A 68 -13.14 21.03 5.19
CA THR A 68 -11.92 21.84 5.10
C THR A 68 -10.70 20.93 4.89
N SER A 69 -9.92 21.16 3.83
CA SER A 69 -8.65 20.45 3.62
C SER A 69 -7.64 20.84 4.71
N THR A 70 -7.15 19.86 5.47
CA THR A 70 -6.01 20.08 6.38
C THR A 70 -4.71 19.92 5.60
N PRO A 71 -3.73 20.84 5.70
CA PRO A 71 -2.46 20.69 5.02
C PRO A 71 -1.70 19.46 5.56
N THR A 72 -1.39 18.51 4.68
CA THR A 72 -0.54 17.36 5.00
C THR A 72 0.92 17.82 5.09
N LYS A 73 1.56 17.62 6.23
CA LYS A 73 3.00 17.87 6.36
C LYS A 73 3.78 16.79 5.64
N VAL A 74 4.50 17.18 4.60
CA VAL A 74 5.43 16.29 3.88
C VAL A 74 6.65 16.01 4.77
N PRO A 75 7.04 14.73 4.96
CA PRO A 75 8.25 14.40 5.70
C PRO A 75 9.48 14.85 4.91
N GLN A 76 10.47 15.37 5.63
CA GLN A 76 11.71 15.87 5.06
C GLN A 76 12.91 15.34 5.83
N ILE A 77 14.04 15.21 5.14
CA ILE A 77 15.33 14.82 5.71
C ILE A 77 16.40 15.83 5.31
N SER A 78 17.37 16.02 6.19
CA SER A 78 18.63 16.71 5.88
C SER A 78 19.79 15.78 6.18
N VAL A 79 20.91 16.01 5.50
CA VAL A 79 22.16 15.26 5.71
C VAL A 79 23.21 16.20 6.28
N ASP A 80 24.02 15.70 7.22
CA ASP A 80 25.12 16.50 7.79
C ASP A 80 26.33 16.56 6.85
N GLU A 81 26.52 15.50 6.05
CA GLU A 81 27.62 15.33 5.12
C GLU A 81 27.10 14.99 3.71
N ASN A 82 27.93 15.23 2.69
CA ASN A 82 27.59 14.92 1.30
C ASN A 82 27.22 13.44 1.13
N THR A 83 25.97 13.18 0.74
CA THR A 83 25.38 11.85 0.71
C THR A 83 25.08 11.41 -0.73
N HIS A 84 25.56 10.24 -1.13
CA HIS A 84 25.27 9.68 -2.45
C HIS A 84 23.84 9.14 -2.53
N CYS A 85 23.04 9.71 -3.43
CA CYS A 85 21.72 9.20 -3.77
C CYS A 85 21.87 8.05 -4.78
N ARG A 86 21.38 6.86 -4.46
CA ARG A 86 21.44 5.68 -5.34
C ARG A 86 20.06 5.05 -5.53
N SER A 87 19.87 4.35 -6.65
CA SER A 87 18.64 3.61 -6.91
C SER A 87 18.79 2.12 -6.63
N GLY A 88 18.12 1.59 -5.63
CA GLY A 88 18.20 0.17 -5.25
C GLY A 88 18.90 -0.03 -3.91
N PRO A 89 18.81 -1.23 -3.32
CA PRO A 89 19.13 -1.47 -1.90
C PRO A 89 20.62 -1.51 -1.54
N GLY A 90 21.53 -1.02 -2.40
CA GLY A 90 22.96 -1.22 -2.21
C GLY A 90 23.87 -0.20 -2.90
N VAL A 91 25.17 -0.35 -2.65
CA VAL A 91 26.19 0.59 -3.14
C VAL A 91 26.64 0.33 -4.58
N VAL A 92 26.35 -0.85 -5.15
CA VAL A 92 26.71 -1.20 -6.54
C VAL A 92 25.75 -0.61 -7.56
N TYR A 93 24.61 -0.08 -7.11
CA TYR A 93 23.59 0.45 -8.01
C TYR A 93 23.94 1.84 -8.55
N PRO A 94 23.34 2.26 -9.69
CA PRO A 94 23.63 3.55 -10.32
C PRO A 94 23.44 4.73 -9.35
N SER A 95 24.39 5.65 -9.38
CA SER A 95 24.26 6.95 -8.71
C SER A 95 23.21 7.80 -9.40
N LYS A 96 22.36 8.44 -8.62
CA LYS A 96 21.37 9.44 -9.05
C LYS A 96 21.85 10.86 -8.81
N GLY A 97 22.83 11.04 -7.92
CA GLY A 97 23.39 12.34 -7.58
C GLY A 97 23.97 12.36 -6.18
N VAL A 98 24.20 13.56 -5.68
CA VAL A 98 24.67 13.82 -4.32
C VAL A 98 23.70 14.82 -3.68
N LEU A 99 23.22 14.52 -2.48
CA LEU A 99 22.57 15.47 -1.60
C LEU A 99 23.66 16.11 -0.73
N LEU A 100 23.85 17.42 -0.83
CA LEU A 100 24.92 18.11 -0.12
C LEU A 100 24.57 18.29 1.36
N GLY A 101 25.60 18.40 2.21
CA GLY A 101 25.43 18.71 3.63
C GLY A 101 24.57 19.97 3.84
N GLY A 102 23.52 19.86 4.65
CA GLY A 102 22.55 20.91 4.94
C GLY A 102 21.41 21.05 3.92
N GLU A 103 21.44 20.34 2.79
CA GLU A 103 20.30 20.30 1.87
C GLU A 103 19.15 19.49 2.46
N VAL A 104 17.93 19.87 2.07
CA VAL A 104 16.68 19.23 2.51
C VAL A 104 16.01 18.56 1.32
N ALA A 105 15.60 17.31 1.50
CA ALA A 105 14.85 16.54 0.51
C ALA A 105 13.52 16.05 1.10
N GLU A 106 12.50 15.95 0.24
CA GLU A 106 11.25 15.25 0.56
C GLU A 106 11.48 13.74 0.65
N VAL A 107 10.88 13.13 1.66
CA VAL A 107 10.96 11.69 1.92
C VAL A 107 9.70 11.02 1.36
N ILE A 108 9.83 10.27 0.27
CA ILE A 108 8.70 9.55 -0.36
C ILE A 108 8.53 8.12 0.20
N GLY A 109 9.45 7.65 1.02
CA GLY A 109 9.44 6.30 1.59
C GLY A 109 10.52 6.13 2.65
N ARG A 110 10.55 4.94 3.27
CA ARG A 110 11.70 4.46 4.02
C ARG A 110 11.87 2.99 3.68
N SER A 111 13.10 2.58 3.40
CA SER A 111 13.37 1.18 3.10
C SER A 111 13.16 0.30 4.34
N THR A 112 12.78 -0.95 4.11
CA THR A 112 12.81 -2.00 5.15
C THR A 112 14.24 -2.45 5.45
N VAL A 113 15.18 -2.18 4.54
CA VAL A 113 16.61 -2.30 4.79
C VAL A 113 17.06 -1.08 5.59
N THR A 114 17.85 -1.30 6.63
CA THR A 114 18.40 -0.23 7.47
C THR A 114 19.18 0.80 6.63
N ASP A 115 19.13 2.05 7.08
CA ASP A 115 19.92 3.18 6.56
C ASP A 115 19.55 3.70 5.16
N TYR A 116 18.41 3.29 4.61
CA TYR A 116 17.89 3.85 3.36
C TYR A 116 16.51 4.51 3.57
N TRP A 117 16.37 5.69 3.00
CA TRP A 117 15.17 6.54 3.02
C TRP A 117 14.63 6.65 1.60
#